data_AF-A0A0C3RQV5-F1
#
_entry.id   AF-A0A0C3RQV5-F1
#
_cell.length_a   1.000
_cell.length_b   1.000
_cell.length_c   1.000
_cell.angle_alpha   90.00
_cell.angle_beta   90.00
_cell.angle_gamma   90.00
#
_symmetry.space_group_name_H-M   'P 1'
#
loop_
_entity.id
_entity.type
_entity.pdbx_description
1 polymer ?
#
loop_
_entity_poly.entity_id
_entity_poly.type
_entity_poly.pdbx_seq_one_letter_code
_entity_poly.pdbx_strand_id
1 'polypeptide(L)'
;MSINFSTYILDRHIAPGVSTFIQADIPDMSTWAKESPYWIANFFLNSAFTGSFAPQMNAYAYNFLRRAQYAFSEYNLARQSTYDFLCKDGAAPMRYAEALFHWECFLGQAWHAFALLAAAWEGTVFRKNDGSVEERLNALYNQMKHVESRIENGQMLANATVPVWLENEGLRSTDTTMTYAEAAEILKELAKYADILMNPKTAKTALQELDG
;
A
#
# COMPACT_ATOMS: atom_id res chain seq x y z
N MET A 1 14.13 -30.20 -5.75
CA MET A 1 13.19 -31.07 -5.03
C MET A 1 12.26 -30.13 -4.27
N SER A 2 11.04 -29.93 -4.76
CA SER A 2 10.01 -29.17 -4.04
C SER A 2 9.43 -30.05 -2.93
N ILE A 3 9.35 -29.51 -1.71
CA ILE A 3 8.67 -30.17 -0.59
C ILE A 3 7.20 -29.80 -0.69
N ASN A 4 6.33 -30.78 -0.88
CA ASN A 4 4.89 -30.56 -0.89
C ASN A 4 4.34 -30.72 0.54
N PHE A 5 3.84 -29.62 1.10
CA PHE A 5 3.15 -29.63 2.39
C PHE A 5 1.66 -29.90 2.21
N SER A 6 1.01 -30.46 3.24
CA SER A 6 -0.45 -30.58 3.24
C SER A 6 -1.11 -29.21 3.41
N THR A 7 -2.34 -29.08 2.91
CA THR A 7 -3.15 -27.85 3.07
C THR A 7 -3.26 -27.43 4.54
N TYR A 8 -3.45 -28.40 5.43
CA TYR A 8 -3.47 -28.18 6.88
C TYR A 8 -2.18 -27.55 7.42
N ILE A 9 -1.01 -27.99 6.95
CA ILE A 9 0.28 -27.42 7.38
C ILE A 9 0.40 -25.98 6.86
N LEU A 10 0.05 -25.75 5.61
CA LEU A 10 0.15 -24.43 4.98
C LEU A 10 -0.75 -23.41 5.70
N ASP A 11 -2.04 -23.72 5.85
CA ASP A 11 -3.01 -22.79 6.43
C ASP A 11 -2.75 -22.51 7.92
N ARG A 12 -2.19 -23.48 8.64
CA ARG A 12 -1.89 -23.36 10.07
C ARG A 12 -0.58 -22.62 10.36
N HIS A 13 0.42 -22.74 9.49
CA HIS A 13 1.78 -22.28 9.80
C HIS A 13 2.27 -21.13 8.92
N ILE A 14 1.57 -20.78 7.84
CA ILE A 14 1.94 -19.68 6.95
C ILE A 14 0.96 -18.53 7.05
N ALA A 15 -0.29 -18.77 6.66
CA ALA A 15 -1.39 -17.81 6.74
C ALA A 15 -2.72 -18.50 6.45
N PRO A 16 -3.86 -17.98 6.97
CA PRO A 16 -5.17 -18.47 6.61
C PRO A 16 -5.40 -18.48 5.09
N GLY A 17 -5.96 -19.57 4.56
CA GLY A 17 -6.38 -19.65 3.16
C GLY A 17 -5.26 -19.71 2.13
N VAL A 18 -3.99 -19.74 2.55
CA VAL A 18 -2.84 -19.80 1.63
C VAL A 18 -2.88 -21.04 0.73
N SER A 19 -3.45 -22.15 1.20
CA SER A 19 -3.60 -23.38 0.41
C SER A 19 -4.55 -23.21 -0.78
N THR A 20 -5.41 -22.18 -0.74
CA THR A 20 -6.35 -21.80 -1.80
C THR A 20 -5.89 -20.59 -2.61
N PHE A 21 -4.76 -19.98 -2.24
CA PHE A 21 -4.15 -18.86 -2.94
C PHE A 21 -3.31 -19.38 -4.11
N ILE A 22 -3.95 -19.49 -5.27
CA ILE A 22 -3.41 -20.17 -6.46
C ILE A 22 -3.33 -19.25 -7.69
N GLN A 23 -3.93 -18.07 -7.63
CA GLN A 23 -3.90 -17.08 -8.70
C GLN A 23 -4.00 -15.68 -8.11
N ALA A 24 -3.52 -14.68 -8.83
CA ALA A 24 -3.70 -13.28 -8.48
C ALA A 24 -3.69 -12.44 -9.75
N ASP A 25 -4.73 -11.64 -9.95
CA ASP A 25 -4.75 -10.63 -11.02
C ASP A 25 -4.36 -9.27 -10.41
N ILE A 26 -3.07 -8.95 -10.49
CA ILE A 26 -2.51 -7.73 -9.90
C ILE A 26 -2.18 -6.75 -11.04
N PRO A 27 -2.90 -5.61 -11.14
CA PRO A 27 -2.66 -4.60 -12.15
C PRO A 27 -1.20 -4.14 -12.19
N ASP A 28 -0.67 -3.90 -13.39
CA ASP A 28 0.63 -3.25 -13.55
C ASP A 28 0.47 -1.74 -13.56
N MET A 29 1.10 -1.07 -12.60
CA MET A 29 1.03 0.39 -12.44
C MET A 29 2.26 1.12 -12.99
N SER A 30 3.24 0.39 -13.55
CA SER A 30 4.49 0.97 -14.07
C SER A 30 4.26 1.97 -15.21
N THR A 31 3.22 1.76 -16.02
CA THR A 31 2.88 2.66 -17.14
C THR A 31 1.99 3.82 -16.73
N TRP A 32 1.34 3.76 -15.56
CA TRP A 32 0.38 4.77 -15.12
C TRP A 32 1.08 6.03 -14.61
N ALA A 33 2.03 5.88 -13.68
CA ALA A 33 2.77 7.01 -13.10
C ALA A 33 4.24 6.95 -13.50
N LYS A 34 4.54 7.40 -14.73
CA LYS A 34 5.92 7.41 -15.28
C LYS A 34 6.89 8.26 -14.45
N GLU A 35 6.37 9.29 -13.79
CA GLU A 35 7.13 10.17 -12.91
C GLU A 35 7.34 9.58 -11.50
N SER A 36 6.69 8.46 -11.16
CA SER A 36 6.78 7.87 -9.81
C SER A 36 8.21 7.60 -9.31
N PRO A 37 9.19 7.17 -10.15
CA PRO A 37 10.57 7.01 -9.70
C PRO A 37 11.31 8.34 -9.47
N TYR A 38 10.77 9.44 -9.99
CA TYR A 38 11.44 10.74 -10.08
C TYR A 38 10.81 11.83 -9.22
N TRP A 39 9.66 11.59 -8.58
CA TRP A 39 8.96 12.61 -7.78
C TRP A 39 9.83 13.31 -6.74
N ILE A 40 10.63 12.58 -5.96
CA ILE A 40 11.52 13.18 -4.96
C ILE A 40 12.62 14.01 -5.65
N ALA A 41 13.20 13.49 -6.73
CA ALA A 41 14.26 14.18 -7.47
C ALA A 41 13.74 15.45 -8.13
N ASN A 42 12.59 15.37 -8.80
CA ASN A 42 11.91 16.51 -9.42
C ASN A 42 11.53 17.56 -8.37
N PHE A 43 11.00 17.15 -7.22
CA PHE A 43 10.72 18.05 -6.11
C PHE A 43 11.96 18.77 -5.61
N PHE A 44 13.07 18.05 -5.41
CA PHE A 44 14.34 18.66 -5.00
C PHE A 44 14.81 19.70 -6.02
N LEU A 45 14.82 19.36 -7.32
CA LEU A 45 15.26 20.25 -8.39
C LEU A 45 14.33 21.47 -8.52
N ASN A 46 13.02 21.27 -8.52
CA ASN A 46 12.05 22.37 -8.59
C ASN A 46 12.15 23.28 -7.36
N SER A 47 12.35 22.70 -6.17
CA SER A 47 12.54 23.46 -4.92
C SER A 47 13.81 24.30 -4.93
N ALA A 48 14.90 23.75 -5.48
CA ALA A 48 16.20 24.42 -5.52
C ALA A 48 16.24 25.56 -6.56
N PHE A 49 15.61 25.38 -7.72
CA PHE A 49 15.80 26.26 -8.87
C PHE A 49 14.57 27.09 -9.27
N THR A 50 13.37 26.69 -8.87
CA THR A 50 12.14 27.23 -9.45
C THR A 50 11.22 27.89 -8.41
N GLY A 51 11.12 27.33 -7.21
CA GLY A 51 10.35 27.91 -6.11
C GLY A 51 10.15 26.89 -5.00
N SER A 52 9.90 27.36 -3.77
CA SER A 52 9.75 26.51 -2.59
C SER A 52 8.41 26.73 -1.91
N PHE A 53 7.92 25.69 -1.23
CA PHE A 53 6.79 25.83 -0.32
C PHE A 53 7.21 26.56 0.97
N ALA A 54 6.23 27.10 1.69
CA ALA A 54 6.46 27.55 3.07
C ALA A 54 7.00 26.39 3.93
N PRO A 55 7.84 26.64 4.95
CA PRO A 55 8.63 25.59 5.62
C PRO A 55 7.84 24.36 6.08
N GLN A 56 6.69 24.55 6.72
CA GLN A 56 5.84 23.45 7.18
C GLN A 56 5.24 22.65 6.01
N MET A 57 4.70 23.35 5.00
CA MET A 57 4.16 22.71 3.80
C MET A 57 5.25 22.00 2.99
N ASN A 58 6.47 22.53 2.96
CA ASN A 58 7.61 21.89 2.33
C ASN A 58 7.93 20.53 2.95
N ALA A 59 7.87 20.44 4.29
CA ALA A 59 8.05 19.19 5.01
C ALA A 59 6.92 18.18 4.74
N TYR A 60 5.67 18.64 4.65
CA TYR A 60 4.54 17.79 4.27
C TYR A 60 4.68 17.27 2.84
N ALA A 61 4.91 18.15 1.87
CA ALA A 61 5.08 17.79 0.46
C ALA A 61 6.22 16.78 0.28
N TYR A 62 7.39 17.03 0.87
CA TYR A 62 8.53 16.10 0.79
C TYR A 62 8.20 14.72 1.38
N ASN A 63 7.59 14.68 2.57
CA ASN A 63 7.24 13.40 3.18
C ASN A 63 6.15 12.68 2.40
N PHE A 64 5.15 13.40 1.89
CA PHE A 64 4.11 12.83 1.04
C PHE A 64 4.72 12.20 -0.21
N LEU A 65 5.54 12.93 -0.97
CA LEU A 65 6.19 12.46 -2.19
C LEU A 65 7.05 11.23 -1.93
N ARG A 66 7.82 11.24 -0.82
CA ARG A 66 8.59 10.06 -0.40
C ARG A 66 7.69 8.85 -0.17
N ARG A 67 6.60 9.01 0.58
CA ARG A 67 5.67 7.91 0.86
C ARG A 67 4.97 7.42 -0.40
N ALA A 68 4.50 8.32 -1.26
CA ALA A 68 3.86 7.97 -2.53
C ALA A 68 4.82 7.20 -3.46
N GLN A 69 6.06 7.68 -3.63
CA GLN A 69 7.07 7.01 -4.44
C GLN A 69 7.38 5.59 -3.93
N TYR A 70 7.53 5.41 -2.61
CA TYR A 70 7.75 4.07 -2.05
C TYR A 70 6.50 3.20 -2.06
N ALA A 71 5.28 3.76 -2.02
CA ALA A 71 4.07 2.97 -2.23
C ALA A 71 4.06 2.32 -3.62
N PHE A 72 4.44 3.05 -4.67
CA PHE A 72 4.61 2.50 -6.01
C PHE A 72 5.70 1.43 -6.08
N SER A 73 6.86 1.68 -5.46
CA SER A 73 7.96 0.72 -5.42
C SER A 73 7.56 -0.58 -4.72
N GLU A 74 6.97 -0.49 -3.53
CA GLU A 74 6.55 -1.65 -2.74
C GLU A 74 5.40 -2.41 -3.41
N TYR A 75 4.47 -1.72 -4.06
CA TYR A 75 3.42 -2.38 -4.84
C TYR A 75 4.01 -3.21 -5.98
N ASN A 76 4.99 -2.68 -6.71
CA ASN A 76 5.63 -3.43 -7.79
C ASN A 76 6.42 -4.64 -7.28
N LEU A 77 7.13 -4.49 -6.15
CA LEU A 77 7.81 -5.60 -5.49
C LEU A 77 6.81 -6.64 -4.96
N ALA A 78 5.71 -6.21 -4.35
CA ALA A 78 4.64 -7.08 -3.87
C ALA A 78 4.02 -7.88 -5.02
N ARG A 79 3.75 -7.22 -6.14
CA ARG A 79 3.28 -7.85 -7.38
C ARG A 79 4.26 -8.93 -7.86
N GLN A 80 5.54 -8.59 -7.99
CA GLN A 80 6.57 -9.52 -8.46
C GLN A 80 6.72 -10.71 -7.51
N SER A 81 6.86 -10.47 -6.20
CA SER A 81 7.00 -11.53 -5.19
C SER A 81 5.75 -12.42 -5.10
N THR A 82 4.56 -11.86 -5.33
CA THR A 82 3.32 -12.65 -5.42
C THR A 82 3.36 -13.59 -6.62
N TYR A 83 3.76 -13.12 -7.81
CA TYR A 83 3.93 -14.00 -8.97
C TYR A 83 5.02 -15.05 -8.74
N ASP A 84 6.13 -14.68 -8.11
CA ASP A 84 7.21 -15.60 -7.78
C ASP A 84 6.78 -16.71 -6.79
N PHE A 85 5.83 -16.40 -5.89
CA PHE A 85 5.19 -17.39 -5.02
C PHE A 85 4.28 -18.33 -5.84
N LEU A 86 3.39 -17.78 -6.66
CA LEU A 86 2.41 -18.56 -7.44
C LEU A 86 3.05 -19.42 -8.53
N CYS A 87 4.11 -18.96 -9.18
CA CYS A 87 4.74 -19.67 -10.31
C CYS A 87 5.72 -20.79 -9.90
N LYS A 88 6.26 -20.80 -8.67
CA LYS A 88 7.31 -21.76 -8.24
C LYS A 88 6.80 -22.74 -7.18
N ASP A 89 5.72 -23.43 -7.53
CA ASP A 89 5.02 -24.47 -6.76
C ASP A 89 4.31 -24.02 -5.47
N GLY A 90 4.03 -22.72 -5.25
CA GLY A 90 3.04 -22.21 -4.27
C GLY A 90 3.20 -22.61 -2.79
N ALA A 91 4.21 -23.40 -2.44
CA ALA A 91 4.32 -24.07 -1.14
C ALA A 91 5.55 -23.62 -0.35
N ALA A 92 6.29 -22.62 -0.83
CA ALA A 92 7.48 -22.13 -0.16
C ALA A 92 7.11 -21.01 0.85
N PRO A 93 7.16 -21.27 2.17
CA PRO A 93 6.76 -20.27 3.18
C PRO A 93 7.52 -18.95 3.06
N MET A 94 8.81 -19.03 2.71
CA MET A 94 9.66 -17.84 2.54
C MET A 94 9.19 -16.92 1.41
N ARG A 95 8.69 -17.47 0.30
CA ARG A 95 8.18 -16.67 -0.83
C ARG A 95 6.87 -15.99 -0.48
N TYR A 96 6.01 -16.70 0.25
CA TYR A 96 4.76 -16.11 0.74
C TYR A 96 5.05 -14.98 1.73
N ALA A 97 5.97 -15.20 2.69
CA ALA A 97 6.37 -14.19 3.65
C ALA A 97 6.97 -12.95 2.97
N GLU A 98 7.77 -13.13 1.93
CA GLU A 98 8.32 -12.04 1.12
C GLU A 98 7.23 -11.26 0.37
N ALA A 99 6.28 -11.96 -0.26
CA ALA A 99 5.14 -11.31 -0.91
C ALA A 99 4.29 -10.51 0.09
N LEU A 100 3.96 -11.11 1.23
CA LEU A 100 3.19 -10.46 2.27
C LEU A 100 3.93 -9.23 2.81
N PHE A 101 5.22 -9.33 3.11
CA PHE A 101 6.03 -8.21 3.59
C PHE A 101 5.94 -6.98 2.68
N HIS A 102 6.06 -7.15 1.36
CA HIS A 102 5.95 -6.03 0.43
C HIS A 102 4.54 -5.43 0.38
N TRP A 103 3.51 -6.27 0.50
CA TRP A 103 2.12 -5.79 0.64
C TRP A 103 1.92 -4.98 1.93
N GLU A 104 2.48 -5.43 3.05
CA GLU A 104 2.45 -4.70 4.33
C GLU A 104 3.19 -3.36 4.21
N CYS A 105 4.35 -3.35 3.55
CA CYS A 105 5.08 -2.12 3.26
C CYS A 105 4.25 -1.17 2.40
N PHE A 106 3.63 -1.65 1.31
CA PHE A 106 2.73 -0.86 0.47
C PHE A 106 1.61 -0.21 1.29
N LEU A 107 0.87 -1.00 2.08
CA LEU A 107 -0.22 -0.52 2.93
C LEU A 107 0.26 0.59 3.88
N GLY A 108 1.43 0.40 4.49
CA GLY A 108 2.06 1.41 5.34
C GLY A 108 2.39 2.69 4.58
N GLN A 109 3.12 2.60 3.46
CA GLN A 109 3.51 3.78 2.69
C GLN A 109 2.29 4.54 2.16
N ALA A 110 1.30 3.83 1.60
CA ALA A 110 0.10 4.42 1.05
C ALA A 110 -0.75 5.12 2.12
N TRP A 111 -1.00 4.45 3.26
CA TRP A 111 -1.76 5.07 4.34
C TRP A 111 -1.05 6.31 4.91
N HIS A 112 0.26 6.23 5.13
CA HIS A 112 1.03 7.38 5.61
C HIS A 112 1.01 8.56 4.62
N ALA A 113 0.99 8.29 3.31
CA ALA A 113 0.84 9.34 2.30
C ALA A 113 -0.50 10.08 2.46
N PHE A 114 -1.62 9.37 2.55
CA PHE A 114 -2.93 10.01 2.79
C PHE A 114 -3.01 10.75 4.12
N ALA A 115 -2.47 10.18 5.20
CA ALA A 115 -2.45 10.85 6.49
C ALA A 115 -1.69 12.18 6.45
N LEU A 116 -0.62 12.26 5.65
CA LEU A 116 0.13 13.50 5.43
C LEU A 116 -0.65 14.51 4.60
N LEU A 117 -1.37 14.08 3.55
CA LEU A 117 -2.26 14.96 2.79
C LEU A 117 -3.36 15.54 3.68
N ALA A 118 -4.08 14.69 4.42
CA ALA A 118 -5.13 15.14 5.32
C ALA A 118 -4.61 16.14 6.36
N ALA A 119 -3.42 15.89 6.94
CA ALA A 119 -2.81 16.83 7.88
C ALA A 119 -2.39 18.16 7.24
N ALA A 120 -1.89 18.14 6.00
CA ALA A 120 -1.40 19.33 5.31
C ALA A 120 -2.53 20.25 4.81
N TRP A 121 -3.68 19.68 4.45
CA TRP A 121 -4.86 20.41 3.94
C TRP A 121 -6.03 20.46 4.91
N GLU A 122 -5.84 20.08 6.18
CA GLU A 122 -6.91 19.98 7.19
C GLU A 122 -8.13 19.18 6.70
N GLY A 123 -7.87 18.17 5.88
CA GLY A 123 -8.86 17.33 5.23
C GLY A 123 -9.18 16.08 6.02
N THR A 124 -10.17 15.35 5.54
CA THR A 124 -10.49 13.99 6.00
C THR A 124 -10.30 13.03 4.85
N VAL A 125 -9.53 11.96 5.07
CA VAL A 125 -9.27 10.95 4.03
C VAL A 125 -10.54 10.16 3.72
N PHE A 126 -11.28 9.77 4.76
CA PHE A 126 -12.56 9.06 4.67
C PHE A 126 -13.41 9.36 5.90
N ARG A 127 -14.69 8.98 5.85
CA ARG A 127 -15.61 8.97 7.00
C ARG A 127 -15.82 7.55 7.48
N LYS A 128 -15.90 7.37 8.79
CA LYS A 128 -16.13 6.03 9.37
C LYS A 128 -17.41 5.41 8.80
N ASN A 129 -17.29 4.17 8.35
CA ASN A 129 -18.28 3.33 7.67
C ASN A 129 -18.76 3.87 6.32
N ASP A 130 -17.96 4.69 5.62
CA ASP A 130 -18.30 5.13 4.27
C ASP A 130 -18.01 4.06 3.19
N GLY A 131 -17.29 3.00 3.54
CA GLY A 131 -16.97 1.92 2.63
C GLY A 131 -16.05 2.36 1.48
N SER A 132 -15.32 3.45 1.67
CA SER A 132 -14.28 3.90 0.73
C SER A 132 -13.11 2.93 0.67
N VAL A 133 -12.31 3.04 -0.40
CA VAL A 133 -11.09 2.24 -0.53
C VAL A 133 -10.06 2.66 0.51
N GLU A 134 -10.04 3.94 0.85
CA GLU A 134 -9.20 4.55 1.88
C GLU A 134 -9.55 4.05 3.28
N GLU A 135 -10.84 3.84 3.57
CA GLU A 135 -11.28 3.19 4.81
C GLU A 135 -10.75 1.75 4.90
N ARG A 136 -10.84 0.98 3.81
CA ARG A 136 -10.30 -0.39 3.75
C ARG A 136 -8.78 -0.43 3.88
N LEU A 137 -8.07 0.46 3.20
CA LEU A 137 -6.62 0.65 3.32
C LEU A 137 -6.24 0.93 4.79
N ASN A 138 -6.92 1.88 5.43
CA ASN A 138 -6.67 2.20 6.83
C ASN A 138 -6.96 1.00 7.75
N ALA A 139 -8.07 0.30 7.51
CA ALA A 139 -8.46 -0.85 8.28
C ALA A 139 -7.37 -1.93 8.22
N LEU A 140 -6.91 -2.32 7.03
CA LEU A 140 -5.81 -3.28 6.84
C LEU A 140 -4.50 -2.79 7.48
N TYR A 141 -4.11 -1.53 7.26
CA TYR A 141 -2.92 -0.96 7.89
C TYR A 141 -2.95 -1.08 9.42
N ASN A 142 -4.10 -0.77 10.03
CA ASN A 142 -4.26 -0.86 11.48
C ASN A 142 -4.18 -2.30 12.01
N GLN A 143 -4.58 -3.31 11.21
CA GLN A 143 -4.42 -4.72 11.58
C GLN A 143 -2.95 -5.06 11.84
N MET A 144 -2.07 -4.62 10.95
CA MET A 144 -0.64 -4.91 11.00
C MET A 144 0.07 -4.06 12.05
N LYS A 145 -0.28 -2.78 12.14
CA LYS A 145 0.30 -1.83 13.10
C LYS A 145 0.08 -2.25 14.56
N HIS A 146 -1.04 -2.91 14.84
CA HIS A 146 -1.45 -3.30 16.20
C HIS A 146 -1.46 -4.82 16.38
N VAL A 147 -0.56 -5.54 15.71
CA VAL A 147 -0.51 -7.00 15.71
C VAL A 147 -0.30 -7.57 17.12
N GLU A 148 0.57 -6.98 17.94
CA GLU A 148 0.83 -7.43 19.31
C GLU A 148 -0.43 -7.34 20.17
N SER A 149 -1.12 -6.19 20.10
CA SER A 149 -2.37 -5.99 20.84
C SER A 149 -3.47 -6.94 20.38
N ARG A 150 -3.52 -7.27 19.08
CA ARG A 150 -4.49 -8.25 18.55
C ARG A 150 -4.20 -9.67 19.03
N ILE A 151 -2.92 -10.04 19.14
CA ILE A 151 -2.50 -11.33 19.72
C ILE A 151 -2.90 -11.38 21.20
N GLU A 152 -2.56 -10.37 21.99
CA GLU A 152 -2.85 -10.31 23.42
C GLU A 152 -4.35 -10.34 23.73
N ASN A 153 -5.16 -9.66 22.91
CA ASN A 153 -6.61 -9.58 23.09
C ASN A 153 -7.38 -10.73 22.41
N GLY A 154 -6.70 -11.71 21.82
CA GLY A 154 -7.35 -12.85 21.14
C GLY A 154 -8.18 -12.45 19.91
N GLN A 155 -7.81 -11.37 19.24
CA GLN A 155 -8.50 -10.83 18.05
C GLN A 155 -7.97 -11.40 16.73
N MET A 156 -7.02 -12.34 16.79
CA MET A 156 -6.54 -13.10 15.65
C MET A 156 -7.51 -14.26 15.37
N LEU A 157 -7.70 -14.64 14.10
CA LEU A 157 -8.39 -15.89 13.79
C LEU A 157 -7.70 -17.06 14.50
N ALA A 158 -8.50 -18.04 14.93
CA ALA A 158 -7.96 -19.25 15.54
C ALA A 158 -6.97 -19.93 14.57
N ASN A 159 -5.72 -20.05 15.01
CA ASN A 159 -4.59 -20.59 14.24
C ASN A 159 -4.04 -19.70 13.11
N ALA A 160 -4.44 -18.42 13.02
CA ALA A 160 -3.75 -17.48 12.13
C ALA A 160 -2.40 -17.07 12.71
N THR A 161 -1.41 -17.04 11.83
CA THR A 161 -0.03 -16.58 12.09
C THR A 161 0.15 -15.08 11.81
N VAL A 162 -0.74 -14.50 11.00
CA VAL A 162 -0.66 -13.12 10.51
C VAL A 162 -2.05 -12.44 10.56
N PRO A 163 -2.13 -11.13 10.84
CA PRO A 163 -3.40 -10.40 10.94
C PRO A 163 -3.94 -10.00 9.56
N VAL A 164 -3.06 -9.98 8.55
CA VAL A 164 -3.36 -9.75 7.14
C VAL A 164 -2.76 -10.88 6.31
N TRP A 165 -3.49 -11.37 5.32
CA TRP A 165 -3.05 -12.43 4.41
C TRP A 165 -3.49 -12.15 2.98
N LEU A 166 -2.94 -12.92 2.04
CA LEU A 166 -3.24 -12.81 0.61
C LEU A 166 -4.29 -13.85 0.22
N GLU A 167 -5.25 -13.44 -0.59
CA GLU A 167 -6.23 -14.29 -1.27
C GLU A 167 -6.21 -13.98 -2.77
N ASN A 168 -6.92 -14.77 -3.57
CA ASN A 168 -6.86 -14.65 -5.03
C ASN A 168 -7.29 -13.26 -5.53
N GLU A 169 -8.23 -12.64 -4.83
CA GLU A 169 -8.81 -11.35 -5.19
C GLU A 169 -8.08 -10.15 -4.57
N GLY A 170 -7.24 -10.36 -3.54
CA GLY A 170 -6.57 -9.26 -2.84
C GLY A 170 -6.02 -9.58 -1.46
N LEU A 171 -6.03 -8.57 -0.60
CA LEU A 171 -5.56 -8.63 0.78
C LEU A 171 -6.76 -8.77 1.72
N ARG A 172 -6.61 -9.58 2.75
CA ARG A 172 -7.67 -9.87 3.71
C ARG A 172 -7.19 -9.80 5.15
N SER A 173 -8.10 -9.43 6.02
CA SER A 173 -8.02 -9.56 7.47
C SER A 173 -9.32 -10.17 8.02
N THR A 174 -9.46 -10.28 9.34
CA THR A 174 -10.71 -10.72 9.97
C THR A 174 -11.89 -9.83 9.61
N ASP A 175 -11.66 -8.51 9.51
CA ASP A 175 -12.73 -7.51 9.53
C ASP A 175 -12.86 -6.76 8.19
N THR A 176 -11.89 -6.90 7.29
CA THR A 176 -11.84 -6.16 6.03
C THR A 176 -11.09 -6.91 4.94
N THR A 177 -11.44 -6.60 3.69
CA THR A 177 -10.83 -7.11 2.46
C THR A 177 -10.59 -5.94 1.52
N MET A 178 -9.47 -5.92 0.83
CA MET A 178 -9.17 -4.94 -0.23
C MET A 178 -8.64 -5.68 -1.45
N THR A 179 -9.25 -5.45 -2.61
CA THR A 179 -8.87 -6.11 -3.85
C THR A 179 -7.56 -5.56 -4.41
N TYR A 180 -6.90 -6.32 -5.30
CA TYR A 180 -5.71 -5.83 -6.00
C TYR A 180 -6.02 -4.64 -6.94
N ALA A 181 -7.24 -4.58 -7.48
CA ALA A 181 -7.72 -3.44 -8.26
C ALA A 181 -7.87 -2.20 -7.39
N GLU A 182 -8.44 -2.33 -6.19
CA GLU A 182 -8.52 -1.23 -5.22
C GLU A 182 -7.15 -0.73 -4.77
N ALA A 183 -6.19 -1.63 -4.55
CA ALA A 183 -4.81 -1.26 -4.28
C ALA A 183 -4.20 -0.43 -5.43
N ALA A 184 -4.56 -0.73 -6.67
CA ALA A 184 -4.16 0.08 -7.82
C ALA A 184 -4.86 1.45 -7.85
N GLU A 185 -6.15 1.54 -7.50
CA GLU A 185 -6.87 2.82 -7.39
C GLU A 185 -6.23 3.75 -6.35
N ILE A 186 -5.81 3.21 -5.20
CA ILE A 186 -5.02 3.94 -4.20
C ILE A 186 -3.78 4.58 -4.83
N LEU A 187 -3.03 3.84 -5.64
CA LEU A 187 -1.84 4.36 -6.31
C LEU A 187 -2.18 5.47 -7.32
N LYS A 188 -3.31 5.37 -8.04
CA LYS A 188 -3.75 6.43 -8.96
C LYS A 188 -4.05 7.73 -8.23
N GLU A 189 -4.74 7.66 -7.10
CA GLU A 189 -5.01 8.84 -6.28
C GLU A 189 -3.72 9.45 -5.71
N LEU A 190 -2.79 8.63 -5.22
CA LEU A 190 -1.49 9.13 -4.77
C LEU A 190 -0.69 9.80 -5.89
N ALA A 191 -0.71 9.23 -7.10
CA ALA A 191 -0.01 9.78 -8.26
C ALA A 191 -0.55 11.16 -8.65
N LYS A 192 -1.87 11.34 -8.65
CA LYS A 192 -2.55 12.62 -8.93
C LYS A 192 -2.00 13.75 -8.07
N TYR A 193 -1.87 13.54 -6.75
CA TYR A 193 -1.29 14.54 -5.86
C TYR A 193 0.24 14.65 -6.01
N ALA A 194 0.94 13.56 -6.26
CA ALA A 194 2.40 13.56 -6.35
C ALA A 194 2.90 14.33 -7.59
N ASP A 195 2.24 14.15 -8.74
CA ASP A 195 2.55 14.87 -9.98
C ASP A 195 2.39 16.38 -9.82
N ILE A 196 1.44 16.82 -8.98
CA ILE A 196 1.23 18.23 -8.67
C ILE A 196 2.28 18.74 -7.67
N LEU A 197 2.46 18.02 -6.56
CA LEU A 197 3.28 18.47 -5.44
C LEU A 197 4.78 18.43 -5.72
N MET A 198 5.24 17.68 -6.73
CA MET A 198 6.64 17.71 -7.16
C MET A 198 7.08 19.05 -7.74
N ASN A 199 6.16 19.98 -8.06
CA ASN A 199 6.50 21.31 -8.54
C ASN A 199 5.87 22.41 -7.68
N PRO A 200 6.60 22.95 -6.68
CA PRO A 200 6.07 23.95 -5.76
C PRO A 200 5.58 25.24 -6.43
N LYS A 201 6.16 25.62 -7.59
CA LYS A 201 5.78 26.84 -8.30
C LYS A 201 4.37 26.77 -8.87
N THR A 202 3.94 25.60 -9.35
CA THR A 202 2.64 25.41 -10.00
C THR A 202 1.62 24.69 -9.11
N ALA A 203 2.08 24.05 -8.03
CA ALA A 203 1.25 23.20 -7.19
C ALA A 203 -0.01 23.89 -6.65
N LYS A 204 0.10 25.15 -6.21
CA LYS A 204 -1.06 25.89 -5.67
C LYS A 204 -2.19 26.01 -6.70
N THR A 205 -1.88 26.42 -7.92
CA THR A 205 -2.88 26.58 -9.00
C THR A 205 -3.45 25.23 -9.40
N ALA A 206 -2.60 24.22 -9.59
CA ALA A 206 -3.03 22.89 -10.01
C ALA A 206 -3.92 22.19 -8.97
N LEU A 207 -3.69 22.39 -7.66
CA LEU A 207 -4.58 21.86 -6.61
C LEU A 207 -5.95 22.54 -6.63
N GLN A 208 -6.00 23.86 -6.91
CA GLN A 208 -7.28 24.57 -7.00
C GLN A 208 -8.13 24.10 -8.19
N GLU A 209 -7.51 23.72 -9.30
CA GLU A 209 -8.17 23.15 -10.47
C GLU A 209 -8.62 21.69 -10.25
N LEU A 210 -8.01 21.00 -9.29
CA LEU A 210 -8.33 19.62 -8.93
C LEU A 210 -9.61 19.51 -8.08
N ASP A 211 -9.84 20.52 -7.24
CA ASP A 211 -10.92 20.60 -6.26
C ASP A 211 -12.16 21.38 -6.77
N GLY A 212 -12.06 22.01 -7.95
CA GLY A 212 -13.11 22.84 -8.57
C GLY A 212 -13.85 22.13 -9.70
#